data_AF-A0A183G1B5-F1
#
_entry.id   AF-A0A183G1B5-F1
#
_cell.length_a   1.000
_cell.length_b   1.000
_cell.length_c   1.000
_cell.angle_alpha   90.00
_cell.angle_beta   90.00
_cell.angle_gamma   90.00
#
_symmetry.space_group_name_H-M   'P 1'
#
loop_
_entity.id
_entity.type
_entity.pdbx_description
1 polymer ?
#
loop_
_entity_poly.entity_id
_entity_poly.type
_entity_poly.pdbx_seq_one_letter_code
_entity_poly.pdbx_strand_id
1 'polypeptide(L)'
;MSATLSTLSSGMNSMAAAIYEDFLKHKLDGKITDHQATMLNKAIVVSTGVLSTALAFLAEPLGGILRVCVSVMGALSGPMVAIFVLAMFFPRSGFWSCIVSFIVSNVVMLIICFVNFIEDPYRDLYLPTNTSTAGCGSLNFTIRDPPLYNAHYGDPSTTFIARISTYSYAGVGFAVMMAVGIAINILKPEQKPEGIRHLTFAGRKDKWPESDHEYDHFIGASKSP
;
A
#
# COMPACT_ATOMS: atom_id res chain seq x y z
N MET A 1 16.89 16.18 10.21
CA MET A 1 17.35 15.80 8.86
C MET A 1 17.84 14.35 8.80
N SER A 2 18.71 13.89 9.73
CA SER A 2 19.23 12.50 9.73
C SER A 2 18.13 11.42 9.76
N ALA A 3 17.12 11.54 10.63
CA ALA A 3 16.00 10.60 10.70
C ALA A 3 15.24 10.48 9.37
N THR A 4 14.85 11.61 8.77
CA THR A 4 14.16 11.65 7.47
C THR A 4 15.01 11.03 6.35
N LEU A 5 16.29 11.40 6.26
CA LEU A 5 17.19 10.85 5.23
C LEU A 5 17.45 9.35 5.42
N SER A 6 17.51 8.87 6.66
CA SER A 6 17.65 7.44 6.97
C SER A 6 16.42 6.64 6.55
N THR A 7 15.21 7.14 6.86
CA THR A 7 13.95 6.51 6.41
C THR A 7 13.82 6.53 4.89
N LEU A 8 14.14 7.65 4.24
CA LEU A 8 14.11 7.73 2.78
C LEU A 8 15.11 6.78 2.13
N SER A 9 16.35 6.74 2.63
CA SER A 9 17.40 5.85 2.11
C SER A 9 17.00 4.38 2.25
N SER A 10 16.57 3.96 3.44
CA SER A 10 16.10 2.58 3.66
C SER A 10 14.88 2.24 2.79
N GLY A 11 13.89 3.14 2.71
CA GLY A 11 12.70 2.94 1.88
C GLY A 11 13.00 2.81 0.38
N MET A 12 13.85 3.67 -0.17
CA MET A 12 14.25 3.59 -1.59
C MET A 12 15.05 2.32 -1.88
N ASN A 13 15.94 1.92 -0.97
CA ASN A 13 16.74 0.70 -1.16
C ASN A 13 15.86 -0.56 -1.09
N SER A 14 14.90 -0.61 -0.16
CA SER A 14 13.91 -1.70 -0.09
C SER A 14 12.99 -1.73 -1.32
N MET A 15 12.55 -0.58 -1.82
CA MET A 15 11.73 -0.51 -3.03
C MET A 15 12.50 -1.02 -4.25
N ALA A 16 13.76 -0.61 -4.41
CA ALA A 16 14.59 -1.06 -5.52
C ALA A 16 14.85 -2.58 -5.45
N ALA A 17 15.09 -3.11 -4.24
CA ALA A 17 15.20 -4.55 -4.02
C ALA A 17 13.89 -5.30 -4.35
N ALA A 18 12.73 -4.78 -3.95
CA ALA A 18 11.43 -5.36 -4.29
C ALA A 18 11.19 -5.36 -5.81
N ILE A 19 11.47 -4.24 -6.51
CA ILE A 19 11.37 -4.18 -7.97
C ILE A 19 12.30 -5.21 -8.63
N TYR A 20 13.52 -5.36 -8.10
CA TYR A 20 14.47 -6.33 -8.60
C TYR A 20 13.96 -7.77 -8.43
N GLU A 21 13.54 -8.14 -7.22
CA GLU A 21 13.05 -9.49 -6.90
C GLU A 21 11.74 -9.83 -7.63
N ASP A 22 10.78 -8.90 -7.67
CA ASP A 22 9.44 -9.16 -8.21
C ASP A 22 9.40 -9.16 -9.76
N PHE A 23 10.16 -8.29 -10.42
CA PHE A 23 10.04 -8.09 -11.88
C PHE A 23 11.27 -8.51 -12.68
N LEU A 24 12.47 -8.29 -12.14
CA LEU A 24 13.72 -8.38 -12.90
C LEU A 24 14.40 -9.73 -12.71
N LYS A 25 14.35 -10.29 -11.50
CA LYS A 25 15.02 -11.55 -11.15
C LYS A 25 14.62 -12.69 -12.08
N HIS A 26 13.32 -12.91 -12.30
CA HIS A 26 12.88 -14.01 -13.16
C HIS A 26 13.32 -13.86 -14.63
N LYS A 27 13.41 -12.63 -15.15
CA LYS A 27 13.84 -12.38 -16.55
C LYS A 27 15.35 -12.43 -16.74
N LEU A 28 16.08 -12.14 -15.68
CA LEU A 28 17.52 -11.96 -15.69
C LEU A 28 18.28 -13.11 -15.00
N ASP A 29 17.54 -14.11 -14.52
CA ASP A 29 18.07 -15.29 -13.86
C ASP A 29 19.09 -15.98 -14.78
N GLY A 30 20.32 -16.14 -14.28
CA GLY A 30 21.45 -16.73 -15.02
C GLY A 30 22.05 -15.88 -16.15
N LYS A 31 21.62 -14.63 -16.37
CA LYS A 31 22.09 -13.77 -17.48
C LYS A 31 22.98 -12.60 -17.06
N ILE A 32 23.01 -12.25 -15.78
CA ILE A 32 23.79 -11.13 -15.26
C ILE A 32 24.60 -11.56 -14.05
N THR A 33 25.82 -11.01 -13.96
CA THR A 33 26.70 -11.14 -12.81
C THR A 33 26.20 -10.30 -11.63
N ASP A 34 26.50 -10.69 -10.39
CA ASP A 34 26.12 -9.96 -9.16
C ASP A 34 26.50 -8.47 -9.18
N HIS A 35 27.64 -8.14 -9.80
CA HIS A 35 28.08 -6.77 -10.00
C HIS A 35 27.12 -5.97 -10.91
N GLN A 36 26.61 -6.59 -11.98
CA GLN A 36 25.65 -5.95 -12.89
C GLN A 36 24.27 -5.81 -12.23
N ALA A 37 23.83 -6.81 -11.45
CA ALA A 37 22.62 -6.72 -10.65
C ALA A 37 22.70 -5.57 -9.62
N THR A 38 23.86 -5.41 -8.98
CA THR A 38 24.10 -4.30 -8.02
C THR A 38 24.07 -2.94 -8.72
N MET A 39 24.68 -2.82 -9.90
CA MET A 39 24.64 -1.58 -10.70
C MET A 39 23.21 -1.24 -11.13
N LEU A 40 22.42 -2.23 -11.55
CA LEU A 40 21.01 -2.07 -11.89
C LEU A 40 20.20 -1.59 -10.69
N ASN A 41 20.38 -2.22 -9.53
CA ASN A 41 19.68 -1.85 -8.31
C ASN A 41 19.99 -0.39 -7.90
N LYS A 42 21.26 0.02 -7.98
CA LYS A 42 21.66 1.42 -7.76
C LYS A 42 20.99 2.38 -8.76
N ALA A 43 20.87 1.98 -10.03
CA ALA A 43 20.18 2.79 -11.03
C ALA A 43 18.69 2.97 -10.71
N ILE A 44 18.02 1.93 -10.21
CA ILE A 44 16.61 1.99 -9.77
C ILE A 44 16.44 2.95 -8.57
N VAL A 45 17.36 2.91 -7.60
CA VAL A 45 17.35 3.84 -6.46
C VAL A 45 17.47 5.28 -6.94
N VAL A 46 18.43 5.57 -7.84
CA VAL A 46 18.64 6.91 -8.37
C VAL A 46 17.43 7.39 -9.16
N SER A 47 16.85 6.56 -10.04
CA SER A 47 15.67 6.94 -10.83
C SER A 47 14.45 7.21 -9.95
N THR A 48 14.23 6.40 -8.91
CA THR A 48 13.16 6.60 -7.93
C THR A 48 13.37 7.88 -7.11
N GLY A 49 14.62 8.21 -6.76
CA GLY A 49 14.97 9.47 -6.10
C GLY A 49 14.70 10.71 -6.96
N VAL A 50 15.03 10.65 -8.25
CA VAL A 50 14.72 11.72 -9.22
C VAL A 50 13.20 11.88 -9.36
N LEU A 51 12.46 10.78 -9.51
CA LEU A 51 11.01 10.79 -9.62
C LEU A 51 10.34 11.37 -8.37
N SER A 52 10.78 10.96 -7.17
CA SER A 52 10.22 11.50 -5.91
C SER A 52 10.50 12.99 -5.74
N THR A 53 11.67 13.47 -6.17
CA THR A 53 12.00 14.90 -6.18
C THR A 53 11.09 15.67 -7.15
N ALA A 54 10.83 15.13 -8.35
CA ALA A 54 9.90 15.73 -9.30
C ALA A 54 8.47 15.81 -8.74
N LEU A 55 7.98 14.74 -8.11
CA LEU A 55 6.67 14.71 -7.45
C LEU A 55 6.58 15.73 -6.30
N ALA A 56 7.68 15.98 -5.57
CA ALA A 56 7.71 16.97 -4.52
C ALA A 56 7.47 18.40 -5.04
N PHE A 57 7.98 18.74 -6.23
CA PHE A 57 7.67 20.02 -6.89
C PHE A 57 6.22 20.10 -7.37
N LEU A 58 5.60 18.97 -7.74
CA LEU A 58 4.19 18.91 -8.15
C LEU A 58 3.20 18.89 -6.97
N ALA A 59 3.69 18.81 -5.73
CA ALA A 59 2.86 18.67 -4.53
C ALA A 59 2.28 20.00 -4.01
N GLU A 60 2.68 21.13 -4.59
CA GLU A 60 2.23 22.48 -4.20
C GLU A 60 0.70 22.65 -4.07
N PRO A 61 -0.16 22.16 -4.99
CA PRO A 61 -1.60 22.39 -4.92
C PRO A 61 -2.35 21.49 -3.91
N LEU A 62 -1.67 20.60 -3.19
CA LEU A 62 -2.33 19.59 -2.35
C LEU A 62 -2.91 20.14 -1.03
N GLY A 63 -2.65 21.41 -0.68
CA GLY A 63 -3.26 22.12 0.48
C GLY A 63 -2.85 21.61 1.88
N GLY A 64 -2.53 20.32 2.03
CA GLY A 64 -2.10 19.67 3.26
C GLY A 64 -1.39 18.35 2.98
N ILE A 65 -0.07 18.39 2.79
CA ILE A 65 0.71 17.23 2.32
C ILE A 65 0.63 16.04 3.28
N LEU A 66 0.66 16.28 4.60
CA LEU A 66 0.56 15.22 5.62
C LEU A 66 -0.75 14.45 5.52
N ARG A 67 -1.86 15.14 5.31
CA ARG A 67 -3.18 14.52 5.15
C ARG A 67 -3.18 13.61 3.92
N VAL A 68 -2.69 14.12 2.79
CA VAL A 68 -2.64 13.37 1.53
C VAL A 68 -1.71 12.15 1.65
N CYS A 69 -0.56 12.30 2.32
CA CYS A 69 0.32 11.17 2.60
C CYS A 69 -0.37 10.11 3.47
N VAL A 70 -1.07 10.51 4.54
CA VAL A 70 -1.79 9.58 5.43
C VAL A 70 -2.94 8.89 4.68
N SER A 71 -3.70 9.62 3.86
CA SER A 71 -4.82 9.04 3.11
C SER A 71 -4.36 8.03 2.08
N VAL A 72 -3.32 8.36 1.29
CA VAL A 72 -2.76 7.45 0.27
C VAL A 72 -2.12 6.23 0.93
N MET A 73 -1.31 6.43 1.96
CA MET A 73 -0.67 5.32 2.68
C MET A 73 -1.71 4.42 3.34
N GLY A 74 -2.75 4.99 3.95
CA GLY A 74 -3.86 4.24 4.54
C GLY A 74 -4.66 3.45 3.50
N ALA A 75 -5.02 4.10 2.38
CA ALA A 75 -5.78 3.49 1.30
C ALA A 75 -5.09 2.27 0.66
N LEU A 76 -3.76 2.32 0.52
CA LEU A 76 -2.97 1.21 -0.05
C LEU A 76 -2.62 0.13 0.99
N SER A 77 -2.24 0.53 2.20
CA SER A 77 -1.79 -0.42 3.24
C SER A 77 -2.94 -1.25 3.84
N GLY A 78 -4.14 -0.69 3.98
CA GLY A 78 -5.30 -1.39 4.54
C GLY A 78 -5.65 -2.68 3.78
N PRO A 79 -5.91 -2.62 2.46
CA PRO A 79 -6.16 -3.80 1.65
C PRO A 79 -4.99 -4.79 1.61
N MET A 80 -3.73 -4.30 1.62
CA MET A 80 -2.55 -5.17 1.66
C MET A 80 -2.50 -6.01 2.93
N VAL A 81 -2.69 -5.39 4.10
CA VAL A 81 -2.74 -6.10 5.38
C VAL A 81 -3.91 -7.08 5.40
N ALA A 82 -5.06 -6.70 4.83
CA ALA A 82 -6.24 -7.56 4.76
C ALA A 82 -6.01 -8.83 3.93
N ILE A 83 -5.22 -8.78 2.85
CA ILE A 83 -4.84 -9.99 2.08
C ILE A 83 -4.12 -11.00 2.99
N PHE A 84 -3.12 -10.55 3.75
CA PHE A 84 -2.37 -11.43 4.65
C PHE A 84 -3.27 -12.03 5.73
N VAL A 85 -4.16 -11.23 6.31
CA VAL A 85 -5.13 -11.71 7.31
C VAL A 85 -6.12 -12.71 6.69
N LEU A 86 -6.64 -12.43 5.50
CA LEU A 86 -7.53 -13.35 4.79
C LEU A 86 -6.82 -14.69 4.51
N ALA A 87 -5.58 -14.64 4.04
CA ALA A 87 -4.78 -15.84 3.77
C ALA A 87 -4.46 -16.64 5.05
N MET A 88 -4.24 -15.98 6.19
CA MET A 88 -3.91 -16.63 7.45
C MET A 88 -5.13 -17.28 8.12
N PHE A 89 -6.29 -16.61 8.12
CA PHE A 89 -7.47 -17.06 8.85
C PHE A 89 -8.49 -17.83 7.99
N PHE A 90 -8.45 -17.68 6.66
CA PHE A 90 -9.38 -18.34 5.73
C PHE A 90 -8.63 -19.25 4.74
N PRO A 91 -8.24 -20.47 5.16
CA PRO A 91 -7.45 -21.40 4.33
C PRO A 91 -8.20 -21.94 3.09
N ARG A 92 -9.46 -21.56 2.90
CA ARG A 92 -10.26 -21.88 1.70
C ARG A 92 -10.20 -20.79 0.62
N SER A 93 -9.64 -19.63 0.95
CA SER A 93 -9.55 -18.49 0.04
C SER A 93 -8.48 -18.73 -1.02
N GLY A 94 -8.90 -18.83 -2.28
CA GLY A 94 -7.98 -18.98 -3.42
C GLY A 94 -7.46 -17.67 -3.99
N PHE A 95 -6.74 -17.79 -5.10
CA PHE A 95 -6.09 -16.69 -5.79
C PHE A 95 -7.10 -15.68 -6.34
N TRP A 96 -8.18 -16.16 -6.97
CA TRP A 96 -9.18 -15.25 -7.55
C TRP A 96 -9.93 -14.47 -6.49
N SER A 97 -10.22 -15.08 -5.34
CA SER A 97 -10.82 -14.38 -4.19
C SER A 97 -9.93 -13.22 -3.73
N CYS A 98 -8.63 -13.47 -3.53
CA CYS A 98 -7.68 -12.45 -3.10
C CYS A 98 -7.50 -11.33 -4.13
N ILE A 99 -7.37 -11.65 -5.42
CA ILE A 99 -7.19 -10.63 -6.47
C ILE A 99 -8.45 -9.77 -6.64
N VAL A 100 -9.62 -10.39 -6.75
CA VAL A 100 -10.87 -9.65 -6.99
C VAL A 100 -11.18 -8.73 -5.81
N SER A 101 -11.09 -9.25 -4.58
CA SER A 101 -11.31 -8.43 -3.38
C SER A 101 -10.27 -7.31 -3.21
N PHE A 102 -9.01 -7.55 -3.57
CA PHE A 102 -7.97 -6.52 -3.56
C PHE A 102 -8.25 -5.41 -4.57
N ILE A 103 -8.57 -5.75 -5.83
CA ILE A 103 -8.86 -4.76 -6.87
C ILE A 103 -10.11 -3.95 -6.49
N VAL A 104 -11.20 -4.63 -6.10
CA VAL A 104 -12.45 -3.96 -5.71
C VAL A 104 -12.22 -3.02 -4.52
N SER A 105 -11.49 -3.45 -3.49
CA SER A 105 -11.20 -2.60 -2.34
C SER A 105 -10.37 -1.38 -2.72
N ASN A 106 -9.31 -1.54 -3.54
CA ASN A 106 -8.51 -0.40 -4.00
C ASN A 106 -9.33 0.58 -4.85
N VAL A 107 -10.22 0.09 -5.73
CA VAL A 107 -11.11 0.96 -6.52
C VAL A 107 -12.04 1.75 -5.60
N VAL A 108 -12.65 1.10 -4.60
CA VAL A 108 -13.51 1.79 -3.62
C VAL A 108 -12.71 2.84 -2.84
N MET A 109 -11.50 2.50 -2.38
CA MET A 109 -10.64 3.45 -1.67
C MET A 109 -10.20 4.63 -2.55
N LEU A 110 -9.91 4.39 -3.84
CA LEU A 110 -9.61 5.45 -4.80
C LEU A 110 -10.79 6.40 -4.98
N ILE A 111 -12.01 5.89 -5.07
CA ILE A 111 -13.22 6.72 -5.16
C ILE A 111 -13.36 7.57 -3.89
N ILE A 112 -13.19 6.99 -2.69
CA ILE A 112 -13.28 7.73 -1.42
C ILE A 112 -12.20 8.82 -1.35
N CYS A 113 -10.96 8.51 -1.70
CA CYS A 113 -9.86 9.48 -1.76
C CYS A 113 -10.16 10.62 -2.74
N PHE A 114 -10.69 10.30 -3.93
CA PHE A 114 -10.98 11.29 -4.96
C PHE A 114 -12.13 12.22 -4.57
N VAL A 115 -13.20 11.67 -3.98
CA VAL A 115 -14.32 12.46 -3.44
C VAL A 115 -13.86 13.37 -2.30
N ASN A 116 -13.06 12.86 -1.37
CA ASN A 116 -12.47 13.69 -0.29
C ASN A 116 -11.57 14.81 -0.84
N PHE A 117 -10.83 14.55 -1.92
CA PHE A 117 -9.96 15.54 -2.54
C PHE A 117 -10.75 16.65 -3.26
N ILE A 118 -11.84 16.32 -3.96
CA ILE A 118 -12.66 17.29 -4.70
C ILE A 118 -13.48 18.17 -3.75
N GLU A 119 -14.17 17.55 -2.79
CA GLU A 119 -15.07 18.27 -1.90
C GLU A 119 -14.32 19.03 -0.79
N ASP A 120 -13.07 18.63 -0.52
CA ASP A 120 -12.19 19.15 0.54
C ASP A 120 -12.93 19.65 1.80
N PRO A 121 -13.65 18.75 2.51
CA PRO A 121 -14.61 19.14 3.55
C PRO A 121 -13.98 19.82 4.76
N TYR A 122 -12.66 19.82 4.85
CA TYR A 122 -11.92 20.42 5.97
C TYR A 122 -11.02 21.57 5.53
N ARG A 123 -11.26 22.16 4.35
CA ARG A 123 -10.50 23.32 3.87
C ARG A 123 -10.39 24.42 4.93
N ASP A 124 -11.48 24.64 5.66
CA ASP A 124 -11.57 25.70 6.66
C ASP A 124 -10.94 25.32 8.02
N LEU A 125 -10.44 24.08 8.18
CA LEU A 125 -9.73 23.63 9.38
C LEU A 125 -8.25 24.10 9.40
N TYR A 126 -7.64 24.31 8.23
CA TYR A 126 -6.22 24.69 8.10
C TYR A 126 -6.07 26.12 7.62
N LEU A 127 -5.03 26.81 8.08
CA LEU A 127 -4.69 28.14 7.59
C LEU A 127 -4.46 28.09 6.07
N PRO A 128 -4.97 29.07 5.30
CA PRO A 128 -4.70 29.13 3.87
C PRO A 128 -3.19 29.20 3.65
N THR A 129 -2.66 28.26 2.88
CA THR A 129 -1.24 28.17 2.51
C THR A 129 -0.83 29.16 1.42
N ASN A 130 -1.67 30.16 1.14
CA ASN A 130 -1.39 31.16 0.12
C ASN A 130 -0.20 32.04 0.54
N THR A 131 0.91 31.89 -0.19
CA THR A 131 2.16 32.63 -0.01
C THR A 131 2.15 34.03 -0.65
N SER A 132 1.04 34.43 -1.28
CA SER A 132 0.93 35.72 -1.95
C SER A 132 0.77 36.87 -0.95
N THR A 133 1.63 37.89 -1.08
CA THR A 133 1.51 39.17 -0.35
C THR A 133 0.48 40.10 -0.99
N ALA A 134 -0.08 39.75 -2.15
CA ALA A 134 -1.10 40.54 -2.83
C ALA A 134 -2.41 40.49 -2.02
N GLY A 135 -2.77 41.61 -1.37
CA GLY A 135 -3.92 41.71 -0.48
C GLY A 135 -3.57 41.79 1.01
N CYS A 136 -2.29 41.75 1.38
CA CYS A 136 -1.84 41.96 2.76
C CYS A 136 -1.81 43.46 3.11
N GLY A 137 -2.99 44.08 3.19
CA GLY A 137 -3.15 45.48 3.59
C GLY A 137 -3.21 45.63 5.10
N SER A 138 -2.11 45.39 5.84
CA SER A 138 -1.99 45.64 7.29
C SER A 138 -3.12 45.08 8.20
N LEU A 139 -3.95 44.16 7.70
CA LEU A 139 -5.02 43.50 8.45
C LEU A 139 -4.43 42.37 9.30
N ASN A 140 -4.98 42.17 10.50
CA ASN A 140 -4.63 41.06 11.38
C ASN A 140 -4.99 39.72 10.70
N PHE A 141 -3.98 39.06 10.11
CA PHE A 141 -4.10 37.75 9.45
C PHE A 141 -4.40 36.58 10.40
N THR A 142 -4.41 36.84 11.71
CA THR A 142 -4.60 35.84 12.77
C THR A 142 -6.06 35.65 13.18
N ILE A 143 -6.99 36.51 12.74
CA ILE A 143 -8.39 36.46 13.15
C ILE A 143 -9.20 35.72 12.07
N ARG A 144 -9.64 34.51 12.41
CA ARG A 144 -10.64 33.77 11.62
C ARG A 144 -12.03 34.14 12.12
N ASP A 145 -12.93 34.48 11.21
CA ASP A 145 -14.35 34.29 11.48
C ASP A 145 -14.61 32.77 11.50
N PRO A 146 -14.99 32.19 12.65
CA PRO A 146 -15.29 30.77 12.70
C PRO A 146 -16.48 30.48 11.78
N PRO A 147 -16.42 29.42 10.96
CA PRO A 147 -17.56 29.03 10.15
C PRO A 147 -18.77 28.74 11.04
N LEU A 148 -19.98 28.88 10.48
CA LEU A 148 -21.26 28.58 11.15
C LEU A 148 -21.40 27.09 11.55
N TYR A 149 -20.45 26.25 11.16
CA TYR A 149 -20.37 24.82 11.48
C TYR A 149 -19.04 24.50 12.18
N ASN A 150 -19.01 23.37 12.89
CA ASN A 150 -17.78 22.94 13.55
C ASN A 150 -16.81 22.35 12.51
N ALA A 151 -15.76 23.11 12.18
CA ALA A 151 -14.73 22.75 11.21
C ALA A 151 -14.02 21.41 11.51
N HIS A 152 -14.02 20.94 12.76
CA HIS A 152 -13.47 19.64 13.14
C HIS A 152 -14.20 18.46 12.48
N TYR A 153 -15.52 18.59 12.27
CA TYR A 153 -16.36 17.55 11.66
C TYR A 153 -16.52 17.73 10.13
N GLY A 154 -15.88 18.74 9.55
CA GLY A 154 -16.01 19.09 8.14
C GLY A 154 -17.35 19.75 7.77
N ASP A 155 -17.39 20.35 6.58
CA ASP A 155 -18.53 21.10 6.06
C ASP A 155 -19.79 20.21 5.91
N PRO A 156 -20.93 20.58 6.53
CA PRO A 156 -22.17 19.81 6.41
C PRO A 156 -22.80 19.80 5.02
N SER A 157 -22.40 20.68 4.10
CA SER A 157 -22.87 20.69 2.71
C SER A 157 -22.22 19.60 1.83
N THR A 158 -21.15 18.98 2.32
CA THR A 158 -20.41 17.92 1.62
C THR A 158 -20.99 16.53 1.89
N THR A 159 -20.73 15.60 0.98
CA THR A 159 -21.16 14.21 1.06
C THR A 159 -20.56 13.54 2.29
N PHE A 160 -21.34 12.69 2.98
CA PHE A 160 -20.85 11.96 4.16
C PHE A 160 -19.57 11.16 3.90
N ILE A 161 -19.41 10.61 2.69
CA ILE A 161 -18.23 9.86 2.24
C ILE A 161 -16.98 10.75 2.23
N ALA A 162 -17.11 12.02 1.81
CA ALA A 162 -16.00 12.97 1.82
C ALA A 162 -15.54 13.27 3.25
N ARG A 163 -16.45 13.27 4.23
CA ARG A 163 -16.18 13.61 5.64
C ARG A 163 -15.59 12.45 6.44
N ILE A 164 -15.30 11.31 5.81
CA ILE A 164 -14.59 10.22 6.47
C ILE A 164 -13.16 10.69 6.80
N SER A 165 -12.74 10.49 8.05
CA SER A 165 -11.41 10.88 8.48
C SER A 165 -10.34 10.07 7.73
N THR A 166 -9.33 10.74 7.19
CA THR A 166 -8.25 10.11 6.41
C THR A 166 -7.47 9.07 7.22
N TYR A 167 -7.41 9.21 8.54
CA TYR A 167 -6.80 8.24 9.46
C TYR A 167 -7.55 6.89 9.50
N SER A 168 -8.84 6.90 9.19
CA SER A 168 -9.68 5.69 9.18
C SER A 168 -9.58 4.89 7.87
N TYR A 169 -8.92 5.42 6.84
CA TYR A 169 -8.87 4.81 5.50
C TYR A 169 -8.22 3.43 5.50
N ALA A 170 -7.21 3.21 6.34
CA ALA A 170 -6.61 1.88 6.51
C ALA A 170 -7.63 0.85 7.02
N GLY A 171 -8.46 1.24 8.00
CA GLY A 171 -9.51 0.38 8.55
C GLY A 171 -10.65 0.14 7.55
N VAL A 172 -11.07 1.17 6.81
CA VAL A 172 -12.10 1.05 5.78
C VAL A 172 -11.63 0.14 4.65
N GLY A 173 -10.44 0.36 4.11
CA GLY A 173 -9.88 -0.49 3.04
C GLY A 173 -9.67 -1.94 3.48
N PHE A 174 -9.27 -2.14 4.74
CA PHE A 174 -9.19 -3.46 5.35
C PHE A 174 -10.56 -4.14 5.41
N ALA A 175 -11.58 -3.45 5.95
CA ALA A 175 -12.91 -3.99 6.12
C ALA A 175 -13.59 -4.32 4.78
N VAL A 176 -13.46 -3.44 3.78
CA VAL A 176 -14.00 -3.67 2.43
C VAL A 176 -13.34 -4.88 1.79
N MET A 177 -12.01 -4.98 1.84
CA MET A 177 -11.30 -6.14 1.28
C MET A 177 -11.73 -7.44 1.97
N MET A 178 -11.79 -7.43 3.31
CA MET A 178 -12.16 -8.60 4.10
C MET A 178 -13.61 -9.03 3.80
N ALA A 179 -14.55 -8.10 3.74
CA ALA A 179 -15.95 -8.38 3.45
C ALA A 179 -16.13 -8.99 2.05
N VAL A 180 -15.49 -8.42 1.03
CA VAL A 180 -15.55 -8.94 -0.34
C VAL A 180 -14.87 -10.30 -0.45
N GLY A 181 -13.69 -10.46 0.17
CA GLY A 181 -12.95 -11.72 0.17
C GLY A 181 -13.71 -12.86 0.85
N ILE A 182 -14.32 -12.60 2.02
CA ILE A 182 -15.15 -13.59 2.72
C ILE A 182 -16.40 -13.92 1.91
N ALA A 183 -17.07 -12.92 1.33
CA ALA A 183 -18.26 -13.15 0.52
C ALA A 183 -17.97 -14.05 -0.69
N ILE A 184 -16.88 -13.79 -1.41
CA ILE A 184 -16.45 -14.63 -2.54
C ILE A 184 -16.08 -16.04 -2.06
N ASN A 185 -15.37 -16.15 -0.95
CA ASN A 185 -14.97 -17.44 -0.38
C ASN A 185 -16.16 -18.31 0.05
N ILE A 186 -17.24 -17.70 0.57
CA ILE A 186 -18.48 -18.42 0.91
C ILE A 186 -19.21 -18.88 -0.35
N LEU A 187 -19.25 -18.05 -1.40
CA LEU A 187 -19.95 -18.36 -2.66
C LEU A 187 -19.20 -19.40 -3.51
N LYS A 188 -17.88 -19.28 -3.61
CA LYS A 188 -17.01 -20.18 -4.37
C LYS A 188 -15.71 -20.42 -3.60
N PRO A 189 -15.67 -21.43 -2.72
CA PRO A 189 -14.41 -21.88 -2.14
C PRO A 189 -13.55 -22.47 -3.25
N GLU A 190 -12.40 -21.85 -3.50
CA GLU A 190 -11.49 -22.24 -4.57
C GLU A 190 -10.46 -23.28 -4.10
N GLN A 191 -9.96 -23.13 -2.88
CA GLN A 191 -9.07 -24.13 -2.30
C GLN A 191 -9.87 -25.29 -1.69
N LYS A 192 -9.67 -26.48 -2.27
CA LYS A 192 -10.08 -27.72 -1.63
C LYS A 192 -9.12 -28.03 -0.48
N PRO A 193 -9.61 -28.32 0.73
CA PRO A 193 -8.75 -28.58 1.90
C PRO A 193 -7.78 -29.76 1.69
N GLU A 194 -8.11 -30.68 0.77
CA GLU A 194 -7.31 -31.86 0.42
C GLU A 194 -6.03 -31.52 -0.36
N GLY A 195 -5.95 -30.33 -0.98
CA GLY A 195 -4.77 -29.88 -1.73
C GLY A 195 -3.80 -29.01 -0.93
N ILE A 196 -4.11 -28.71 0.34
CA ILE A 196 -3.27 -27.87 1.19
C ILE A 196 -2.13 -28.73 1.74
N ARG A 197 -0.95 -28.66 1.13
CA ARG A 197 0.24 -29.38 1.61
C ARG A 197 0.58 -28.92 3.03
N HIS A 198 0.55 -29.86 3.97
CA HIS A 198 0.95 -29.62 5.34
C HIS A 198 2.45 -29.24 5.39
N LEU A 199 2.77 -28.19 6.15
CA LEU A 199 4.14 -27.71 6.34
C LEU A 199 5.03 -28.81 6.93
N THR A 200 4.50 -29.58 7.89
CA THR A 200 5.16 -30.74 8.47
C THR A 200 5.08 -31.97 7.56
N PHE A 201 6.21 -32.66 7.41
CA PHE A 201 6.28 -33.91 6.66
C PHE A 201 5.32 -34.96 7.22
N ALA A 202 5.17 -35.05 8.55
CA ALA A 202 4.22 -35.95 9.20
C ALA A 202 2.73 -35.65 8.87
N GLY A 203 2.40 -34.42 8.46
CA GLY A 203 1.06 -34.07 8.02
C GLY A 203 0.81 -34.44 6.55
N ARG A 204 1.86 -34.40 5.73
CA ARG A 204 1.84 -34.95 4.36
C ARG A 204 1.83 -36.47 4.49
N LYS A 205 0.74 -37.13 4.08
CA LYS A 205 0.68 -38.60 4.02
C LYS A 205 1.57 -39.20 2.91
N ASP A 206 2.70 -38.57 2.66
CA ASP A 206 3.71 -38.96 1.68
C ASP A 206 4.58 -40.07 2.31
N LYS A 207 5.14 -40.97 1.48
CA LYS A 207 6.03 -42.03 1.96
C LYS A 207 7.27 -41.41 2.58
N TRP A 208 7.67 -41.90 3.76
CA TRP A 208 8.89 -41.46 4.43
C TRP A 208 10.11 -41.69 3.51
N PRO A 209 10.99 -40.70 3.31
CA PRO A 209 12.15 -40.87 2.45
C PRO A 209 13.04 -41.98 3.02
N GLU A 210 13.32 -43.00 2.21
CA GLU A 210 14.09 -44.18 2.59
C GLU A 210 15.61 -43.97 2.41
N SER A 211 16.03 -42.83 1.85
CA SER A 211 17.44 -42.51 1.60
C SER A 211 17.83 -41.14 2.14
N ASP A 212 18.99 -41.06 2.79
CA ASP A 212 19.55 -39.83 3.40
C ASP A 212 19.90 -38.73 2.37
N HIS A 213 19.78 -38.99 1.07
CA HIS A 213 20.07 -38.03 0.00
C HIS A 213 18.89 -37.13 -0.39
N GLU A 214 17.66 -37.44 0.05
CA GLU A 214 16.47 -36.65 -0.33
C GLU A 214 16.31 -35.38 0.54
N TYR A 215 17.04 -35.27 1.66
CA TYR A 215 17.05 -34.07 2.49
C TYR A 215 17.71 -32.87 1.79
N ASP A 216 18.68 -33.11 0.90
CA ASP A 216 19.39 -32.05 0.18
C ASP A 216 18.51 -31.36 -0.87
N HIS A 217 17.51 -32.06 -1.43
CA HIS A 217 16.55 -31.44 -2.35
C HIS A 217 15.64 -30.40 -1.68
N PHE A 218 15.47 -30.45 -0.35
CA PHE A 218 14.65 -29.50 0.40
C PHE A 218 15.43 -28.30 0.95
N ILE A 219 16.77 -28.38 1.02
CA ILE A 219 17.63 -27.30 1.54
C ILE A 219 18.50 -26.66 0.44
N GLY A 220 18.75 -27.35 -0.67
CA GLY A 220 19.56 -26.84 -1.76
C GLY A 220 19.26 -27.51 -3.09
N ALA A 221 18.22 -27.04 -3.78
CA ALA A 221 18.01 -27.37 -5.19
C ALA A 221 17.87 -26.09 -6.01
N SER A 222 19.02 -25.47 -6.25
CA SER A 222 19.26 -24.81 -7.54
C SER A 222 18.91 -25.81 -8.63
N LYS A 223 17.97 -25.46 -9.51
CA LYS A 223 17.71 -26.20 -10.74
C LYS A 223 19.03 -26.33 -11.52
N SER A 224 19.42 -27.55 -11.87
CA SER A 224 19.38 -28.12 -13.23
C SER A 224 20.63 -29.00 -13.41
N PRO A 225 20.80 -29.81 -14.48
CA PRO A 225 20.11 -29.82 -15.78
C PRO A 225 18.74 -30.51 -15.81
#